data_AF-A0A428Q243-F1
#
_entry.id   AF-A0A428Q243-F1
#
_cell.length_a   1.000
_cell.length_b   1.000
_cell.length_c   1.000
_cell.angle_alpha   90.00
_cell.angle_beta   90.00
_cell.angle_gamma   90.00
#
_symmetry.space_group_name_H-M   'P 1'
#
loop_
_entity.id
_entity.type
_entity.pdbx_description
1 polymer ?
#
loop_
_entity_poly.entity_id
_entity_poly.type
_entity_poly.pdbx_seq_one_letter_code
_entity_poly.pdbx_strand_id
1 'polypeptide(L)'
;MGLHLGYLAASTMNWRTYITFVSEQLKECTVAKMDGLPLQVQLDLDLEIRNIAGELTSCRQIVKKQLELSSDLGILYDDILKSQGQELLHSNGLKLAEIAGQDSTETKAMVSIADKTYQDSRTTRIMTVIALIYLPANLVLSFFSTTLVWFDPKSEIGYHSENKFAMRVHPEIWVAVVTTVILATCTLSVSWWWQRREKRIELNNFC
;
A
#
# COMPACT_ATOMS: atom_id res chain seq x y z
N MET A 1 67.07 70.22 38.62
CA MET A 1 68.50 69.85 38.44
C MET A 1 68.76 68.33 38.39
N GLY A 2 67.75 67.45 38.23
CA GLY A 2 67.94 65.98 38.21
C GLY A 2 68.07 65.32 36.82
N LEU A 3 67.67 66.00 35.74
CA LEU A 3 67.65 65.42 34.39
C LEU A 3 69.03 65.29 33.73
N HIS A 4 70.02 66.10 34.14
CA HIS A 4 71.37 66.05 33.57
C HIS A 4 72.26 64.94 34.18
N LEU A 5 71.93 64.41 35.36
CA LEU A 5 72.69 63.30 35.97
C LEU A 5 72.33 61.92 35.40
N GLY A 6 71.07 61.72 34.96
CA GLY A 6 70.65 60.43 34.38
C GLY A 6 71.32 60.11 33.04
N TYR A 7 71.59 61.13 32.22
CA TYR A 7 72.24 60.97 30.92
C TYR A 7 73.70 60.51 31.02
N LEU A 8 74.42 60.87 32.09
CA LEU A 8 75.80 60.46 32.30
C LEU A 8 75.91 59.00 32.81
N ALA A 9 74.95 58.52 33.59
CA ALA A 9 74.91 57.13 34.06
C ALA A 9 74.60 56.12 32.95
N ALA A 10 73.83 56.52 31.93
CA ALA A 10 73.43 55.65 30.83
C ALA A 10 74.60 55.26 29.90
N SER A 11 75.68 56.05 29.86
CA SER A 11 76.79 55.84 28.91
C SER A 11 77.78 54.72 29.32
N THR A 12 77.70 54.20 30.55
CA THR A 12 78.59 53.12 31.04
C THR A 12 77.84 51.88 31.53
N MET A 13 76.51 51.84 31.36
CA MET A 13 75.66 50.77 31.88
C MET A 13 75.55 49.58 30.92
N ASN A 14 75.59 48.38 31.50
CA ASN A 14 75.34 47.11 30.83
C ASN A 14 73.88 47.06 30.32
N TRP A 15 73.63 46.42 29.17
CA TRP A 15 72.30 46.36 28.53
C TRP A 15 71.21 45.80 29.45
N ARG A 16 71.57 44.89 30.37
CA ARG A 16 70.66 44.36 31.40
C ARG A 16 70.20 45.42 32.40
N THR A 17 71.06 46.37 32.72
CA THR A 17 70.72 47.47 33.65
C THR A 17 69.94 48.58 32.92
N TYR A 18 70.15 48.72 31.61
CA TYR A 18 69.36 49.64 30.78
C TYR A 18 67.90 49.19 30.65
N ILE A 19 67.64 47.90 30.41
CA ILE A 19 66.27 47.38 30.30
C ILE A 19 65.50 47.48 31.63
N THR A 20 66.17 47.31 32.77
CA THR A 20 65.52 47.46 34.09
C THR A 20 65.15 48.92 34.32
N PHE A 21 66.08 49.85 34.06
CA PHE A 21 65.80 51.28 34.17
C PHE A 21 64.66 51.73 33.26
N VAL A 22 64.65 51.28 32.00
CA VAL A 22 63.56 51.61 31.06
C VAL A 22 62.24 50.98 31.53
N SER A 23 62.24 49.74 32.02
CA SER A 23 61.01 49.10 32.52
C SER A 23 60.44 49.79 33.76
N GLU A 24 61.31 50.35 34.61
CA GLU A 24 60.94 51.07 35.83
C GLU A 24 60.38 52.46 35.47
N GLN A 25 61.04 53.20 34.58
CA GLN A 25 60.51 54.44 34.03
C GLN A 25 59.19 54.22 33.27
N LEU A 26 59.06 53.10 32.55
CA LEU A 26 57.82 52.76 31.85
C LEU A 26 56.70 52.45 32.84
N LYS A 27 56.99 51.72 33.92
CA LYS A 27 56.05 51.46 35.02
C LYS A 27 55.61 52.76 35.69
N GLU A 28 56.55 53.61 36.07
CA GLU A 28 56.25 54.91 36.68
C GLU A 28 55.44 55.80 35.73
N CYS A 29 55.75 55.83 34.42
CA CYS A 29 54.93 56.54 33.43
C CYS A 29 53.54 55.93 33.25
N THR A 30 53.39 54.60 33.27
CA THR A 30 52.06 53.96 33.18
C THR A 30 51.22 54.21 34.42
N VAL A 31 51.83 54.21 35.61
CA VAL A 31 51.17 54.51 36.88
C VAL A 31 50.80 56.00 36.95
N ALA A 32 51.70 56.90 36.56
CA ALA A 32 51.42 58.34 36.49
C ALA A 32 50.36 58.68 35.42
N LYS A 33 50.26 57.89 34.35
CA LYS A 33 49.23 58.04 33.31
C LYS A 33 47.89 57.41 33.71
N MET A 34 47.90 56.39 34.58
CA MET A 34 46.71 55.90 35.27
C MET A 34 46.21 56.91 36.31
N ASP A 35 47.10 57.61 37.03
CA ASP A 35 46.75 58.72 37.94
C ASP A 35 46.32 60.01 37.21
N GLY A 36 46.68 60.16 35.94
CA GLY A 36 46.26 61.27 35.07
C GLY A 36 44.94 61.02 34.33
N LEU A 37 44.36 59.83 34.45
CA LEU A 37 43.04 59.53 33.92
C LEU A 37 42.00 60.07 34.93
N PRO A 38 41.02 60.88 34.50
CA PRO A 38 40.03 61.41 35.42
C PRO A 38 39.35 60.25 36.15
N LEU A 39 39.31 60.34 37.49
CA LEU A 39 38.72 59.35 38.42
C LEU A 39 37.33 58.83 37.96
N GLN A 40 36.63 59.65 37.18
CA GLN A 40 35.36 59.36 36.53
C GLN A 40 35.44 58.19 35.54
N VAL A 41 36.49 58.10 34.71
CA VAL A 41 36.65 57.03 33.71
C VAL A 41 36.98 55.69 34.36
N GLN A 42 37.71 55.70 35.49
CA GLN A 42 37.99 54.47 36.23
C GLN A 42 36.74 53.93 36.92
N LEU A 43 35.92 54.81 37.52
CA LEU A 43 34.66 54.41 38.13
C LEU A 43 33.66 53.90 37.09
N ASP A 44 33.58 54.57 35.95
CA ASP A 44 32.69 54.23 34.84
C ASP A 44 33.02 52.83 34.28
N LEU A 45 34.31 52.54 34.09
CA LEU A 45 34.77 51.23 33.63
C LEU A 45 34.48 50.11 34.65
N ASP A 46 34.69 50.36 35.95
CA ASP A 46 34.40 49.37 37.00
C ASP A 46 32.90 49.09 37.11
N LEU A 47 32.07 50.11 36.87
CA LEU A 47 30.62 50.02 36.87
C LEU A 47 30.11 49.27 35.64
N GLU A 48 30.66 49.54 34.46
CA GLU A 48 30.39 48.76 33.24
C GLU A 48 30.77 47.29 33.41
N ILE A 49 31.96 47.00 33.96
CA ILE A 49 32.41 45.62 34.17
C ILE A 49 31.48 44.89 35.14
N ARG A 50 31.04 45.55 36.23
CA ARG A 50 30.06 44.96 37.15
C ARG A 50 28.70 44.75 36.50
N ASN A 51 28.26 45.70 35.68
CA ASN A 51 26.99 45.59 34.96
C ASN A 51 27.02 44.41 33.97
N ILE A 52 28.07 44.33 33.15
CA ILE A 52 28.28 43.23 32.19
C ILE A 52 28.41 41.89 32.91
N ALA A 53 29.13 41.84 34.03
CA ALA A 53 29.22 40.62 34.84
C ALA A 53 27.85 40.21 35.40
N GLY A 54 27.04 41.18 35.84
CA GLY A 54 25.66 40.97 36.26
C GLY A 54 24.80 40.39 35.12
N GLU A 55 24.84 41.01 33.94
CA GLU A 55 24.11 40.53 32.77
C GLU A 55 24.55 39.13 32.34
N LEU A 56 25.86 38.84 32.34
CA LEU A 56 26.38 37.53 31.99
C LEU A 56 25.91 36.44 32.95
N THR A 57 25.89 36.72 34.25
CA THR A 57 25.36 35.77 35.25
C THR A 57 23.86 35.55 35.09
N SER A 58 23.11 36.59 34.72
CA SER A 58 21.67 36.52 34.42
C SER A 58 21.40 35.70 33.15
N CYS A 59 22.14 35.96 32.07
CA CYS A 59 22.07 35.19 30.82
C CYS A 59 22.38 33.71 31.06
N ARG A 60 23.41 33.42 31.88
CA ARG A 60 23.72 32.04 32.28
C ARG A 60 22.56 31.34 32.98
N GLN A 61 21.84 32.04 33.85
CA GLN A 61 20.67 31.47 34.53
C GLN A 61 19.51 31.22 33.57
N ILE A 62 19.28 32.15 32.62
CA ILE A 62 18.22 32.00 31.60
C ILE A 62 18.49 30.78 30.72
N VAL A 63 19.72 30.64 30.22
CA VAL A 63 20.10 29.48 29.38
C VAL A 63 19.96 28.18 30.17
N LYS A 64 20.39 28.14 31.43
CA LYS A 64 20.22 26.93 32.27
C LYS A 64 18.74 26.55 32.44
N LYS A 65 17.87 27.52 32.73
CA LYS A 65 16.44 27.27 32.88
C LYS A 65 15.80 26.79 31.58
N GLN A 66 16.19 27.35 30.44
CA GLN A 66 15.71 26.87 29.14
C GLN A 66 16.18 25.46 28.82
N LEU A 67 17.43 25.14 29.13
CA LEU A 67 17.98 23.81 28.87
C LEU A 67 17.28 22.75 29.74
N GLU A 68 16.99 23.07 30.99
CA GLU A 68 16.27 22.22 31.93
C GLU A 68 14.83 21.98 31.46
N LEU A 69 14.12 23.04 31.05
CA LEU A 69 12.80 22.94 30.44
C LEU A 69 12.81 22.09 29.16
N SER A 70 13.82 22.28 28.31
CA SER A 70 13.95 21.50 27.06
C SER A 70 14.23 20.03 27.33
N SER A 71 15.03 19.72 28.35
CA SER A 71 15.31 18.35 28.77
C SER A 71 14.06 17.68 29.34
N ASP A 72 13.32 18.39 30.19
CA ASP A 72 12.09 17.90 30.79
C ASP A 72 11.02 17.63 29.72
N LEU A 73 10.86 18.55 28.76
CA LEU A 73 9.98 18.37 27.61
C LEU A 73 10.37 17.14 26.78
N GLY A 74 11.68 16.88 26.61
CA GLY A 74 12.17 15.69 25.93
C GLY A 74 11.74 14.39 26.63
N ILE A 75 11.79 14.35 27.96
CA ILE A 75 11.38 13.18 28.75
C ILE A 75 9.86 12.98 28.68
N LEU A 76 9.08 14.05 28.81
CA LEU A 76 7.61 13.96 28.68
C LEU A 76 7.20 13.50 27.28
N TYR A 77 7.88 13.98 26.24
CA TYR A 77 7.60 13.56 24.87
C TYR A 77 7.90 12.08 24.64
N ASP A 78 9.03 11.60 25.16
CA ASP A 78 9.40 10.19 25.09
C ASP A 78 8.39 9.29 25.81
N ASP A 79 7.92 9.70 26.99
CA ASP A 79 6.93 8.94 27.77
C ASP A 79 5.57 8.87 27.05
N ILE A 80 5.11 9.98 26.47
CA ILE A 80 3.88 10.01 25.66
C ILE A 80 4.04 9.14 24.41
N LEU A 81 5.16 9.24 23.69
CA LEU A 81 5.41 8.40 22.52
C LEU A 81 5.42 6.92 22.88
N LYS A 82 6.00 6.57 24.03
CA LYS A 82 6.06 5.20 24.51
C LYS A 82 4.69 4.68 24.93
N SER A 83 3.90 5.47 25.66
CA SER A 83 2.55 5.07 26.08
C SER A 83 1.63 4.88 24.87
N GLN A 84 1.63 5.85 23.95
CA GLN A 84 0.88 5.78 22.70
C GLN A 84 1.34 4.61 21.82
N GLY A 85 2.65 4.39 21.72
CA GLY A 85 3.22 3.26 20.99
C GLY A 85 2.76 1.92 21.55
N GLN A 86 2.74 1.76 22.87
CA GLN A 86 2.28 0.54 23.53
C GLN A 86 0.77 0.32 23.37
N GLU A 87 -0.05 1.36 23.53
CA GLU A 87 -1.50 1.27 23.36
C GLU A 87 -1.89 0.97 21.90
N LEU A 88 -1.24 1.61 20.94
CA LEU A 88 -1.46 1.35 19.52
C LEU A 88 -1.03 -0.07 19.14
N LEU A 89 0.12 -0.55 19.64
CA LEU A 89 0.55 -1.94 19.38
C LEU A 89 -0.41 -2.96 20.01
N HIS A 90 -0.86 -2.72 21.23
CA HIS A 90 -1.77 -3.63 21.92
C HIS A 90 -3.15 -3.67 21.25
N SER A 91 -3.73 -2.50 20.94
CA SER A 91 -5.02 -2.41 20.27
C SER A 91 -4.98 -2.92 18.84
N ASN A 92 -3.90 -2.63 18.09
CA ASN A 92 -3.72 -3.20 16.75
C ASN A 92 -3.47 -4.70 16.80
N GLY A 93 -2.75 -5.22 17.79
CA GLY A 93 -2.56 -6.66 17.98
C GLY A 93 -3.87 -7.40 18.22
N LEU A 94 -4.77 -6.85 19.06
CA LEU A 94 -6.11 -7.40 19.29
C LEU A 94 -6.97 -7.33 18.01
N LYS A 95 -6.97 -6.19 17.32
CA LYS A 95 -7.69 -6.05 16.04
C LYS A 95 -7.16 -6.99 14.98
N LEU A 96 -5.85 -7.19 14.89
CA LEU A 96 -5.22 -8.13 13.96
C LEU A 96 -5.58 -9.58 14.29
N ALA A 97 -5.64 -9.94 15.58
CA ALA A 97 -6.09 -11.27 16.00
C ALA A 97 -7.58 -11.49 15.69
N GLU A 98 -8.42 -10.45 15.88
CA GLU A 98 -9.84 -10.48 15.51
C GLU A 98 -10.02 -10.61 13.99
N ILE A 99 -9.30 -9.80 13.20
CA ILE A 99 -9.30 -9.86 11.74
C ILE A 99 -8.85 -11.23 11.26
N ALA A 100 -7.76 -11.79 11.81
CA ALA A 100 -7.30 -13.13 11.45
C ALA A 100 -8.34 -14.21 11.81
N GLY A 101 -9.05 -14.03 12.92
CA GLY A 101 -10.19 -14.87 13.30
C GLY A 101 -11.32 -14.80 12.27
N GLN A 102 -11.74 -13.58 11.91
CA GLN A 102 -12.79 -13.33 10.93
C GLN A 102 -12.40 -13.84 9.54
N ASP A 103 -11.17 -13.59 9.09
CA ASP A 103 -10.63 -14.06 7.81
C ASP A 103 -10.64 -15.59 7.71
N SER A 104 -10.33 -16.29 8.80
CA SER A 104 -10.43 -17.75 8.84
C SER A 104 -11.87 -18.26 8.69
N THR A 105 -12.85 -17.51 9.20
CA THR A 105 -14.28 -17.83 9.05
C THR A 105 -14.81 -17.46 7.67
N GLU A 106 -14.39 -16.33 7.12
CA GLU A 106 -14.72 -15.88 5.78
C GLU A 106 -14.13 -16.83 4.73
N THR A 107 -12.89 -17.27 4.90
CA THR A 107 -12.25 -18.28 4.03
C THR A 107 -13.06 -19.58 4.01
N LYS A 108 -13.55 -20.05 5.17
CA LYS A 108 -14.42 -21.25 5.22
C LYS A 108 -15.75 -21.01 4.51
N ALA A 109 -16.35 -19.83 4.68
CA ALA A 109 -17.57 -19.46 3.97
C ALA A 109 -17.34 -19.42 2.45
N MET A 110 -16.24 -18.83 2.00
CA MET A 110 -15.83 -18.74 0.60
C MET A 110 -15.59 -20.12 -0.03
N VAL A 111 -14.93 -21.04 0.69
CA VAL A 111 -14.78 -22.44 0.26
C VAL A 111 -16.16 -23.11 0.11
N SER A 112 -17.08 -22.87 1.05
CA SER A 112 -18.43 -23.43 0.96
C SER A 112 -19.26 -22.85 -0.19
N ILE A 113 -19.06 -21.57 -0.52
CA ILE A 113 -19.70 -20.92 -1.67
C ILE A 113 -19.10 -21.48 -2.96
N ALA A 114 -17.77 -21.61 -3.05
CA ALA A 114 -17.10 -22.19 -4.20
C ALA A 114 -17.56 -23.63 -4.47
N ASP A 115 -17.72 -24.45 -3.42
CA ASP A 115 -18.24 -25.82 -3.58
C ASP A 115 -19.69 -25.82 -4.10
N LYS A 116 -20.56 -24.95 -3.56
CA LYS A 116 -21.93 -24.78 -4.06
C LYS A 116 -21.95 -24.29 -5.51
N THR A 117 -21.12 -23.32 -5.87
CA THR A 117 -21.00 -22.80 -7.24
C THR A 117 -20.45 -23.87 -8.19
N TYR A 118 -19.56 -24.74 -7.71
CA TYR A 118 -19.06 -25.87 -8.49
C TYR A 118 -20.17 -26.88 -8.78
N GLN A 119 -21.00 -27.21 -7.78
CA GLN A 119 -22.17 -28.07 -7.96
C GLN A 119 -23.20 -27.43 -8.91
N ASP A 120 -23.48 -26.14 -8.76
CA ASP A 120 -24.40 -25.40 -9.64
C ASP A 120 -23.89 -25.34 -11.10
N SER A 121 -22.58 -25.17 -11.27
CA SER A 121 -21.93 -25.25 -12.59
C SER A 121 -22.10 -26.62 -13.24
N ARG A 122 -22.06 -27.71 -12.46
CA ARG A 122 -22.32 -29.07 -12.98
C ARG A 122 -23.78 -29.23 -13.40
N THR A 123 -24.73 -28.75 -12.58
CA THR A 123 -26.17 -28.81 -12.89
C THR A 123 -26.50 -28.03 -14.16
N THR A 124 -25.94 -26.82 -14.31
CA THR A 124 -26.12 -25.99 -15.50
C THR A 124 -25.61 -26.67 -16.75
N ARG A 125 -24.41 -27.29 -16.69
CA ARG A 125 -23.87 -28.06 -17.82
C ARG A 125 -24.81 -29.20 -18.26
N ILE A 126 -25.40 -29.92 -17.30
CA ILE A 126 -26.34 -31.01 -17.60
C ILE A 126 -27.61 -30.46 -18.26
N MET A 127 -28.19 -29.38 -17.73
CA MET A 127 -29.37 -28.71 -18.30
C MET A 127 -29.09 -28.25 -19.74
N THR A 128 -27.94 -27.65 -20.01
CA THR A 128 -27.55 -27.22 -21.35
C THR A 128 -27.40 -28.40 -22.30
N VAL A 129 -26.82 -29.52 -21.87
CA VAL A 129 -26.71 -30.73 -22.71
C VAL A 129 -28.10 -31.26 -23.09
N ILE A 130 -29.02 -31.32 -22.12
CA ILE A 130 -30.41 -31.75 -22.37
C ILE A 130 -31.07 -30.79 -23.38
N ALA A 131 -30.93 -29.48 -23.18
CA ALA A 131 -31.48 -28.47 -24.09
C ALA A 131 -30.90 -28.60 -25.51
N LEU A 132 -29.59 -28.82 -25.65
CA LEU A 132 -28.92 -28.98 -26.94
C LEU A 132 -29.36 -30.24 -27.70
N ILE A 133 -29.75 -31.30 -27.00
CA ILE A 133 -30.33 -32.51 -27.61
C ILE A 133 -31.78 -32.27 -28.01
N TYR A 134 -32.56 -31.66 -27.10
CA TYR A 134 -34.00 -31.50 -27.26
C TYR A 134 -34.36 -30.45 -28.33
N LEU A 135 -33.61 -29.35 -28.39
CA LEU A 135 -33.89 -28.22 -29.27
C LEU A 135 -33.96 -28.62 -30.75
N PRO A 136 -32.98 -29.35 -31.31
CA PRO A 136 -33.09 -29.76 -32.70
C PRO A 136 -33.93 -31.04 -32.89
N ALA A 137 -34.08 -31.89 -31.88
CA ALA A 137 -35.02 -33.01 -31.93
C ALA A 137 -36.47 -32.51 -32.11
N ASN A 138 -36.85 -31.46 -31.38
CA ASN A 138 -38.14 -30.79 -31.56
C ASN A 138 -38.28 -30.16 -32.94
N LEU A 139 -37.21 -29.58 -33.47
CA LEU A 139 -37.22 -29.00 -34.81
C LEU A 139 -37.52 -30.08 -35.85
N VAL A 140 -36.82 -31.22 -35.80
CA VAL A 140 -37.07 -32.37 -36.68
C VAL A 140 -38.52 -32.87 -36.50
N LEU A 141 -38.98 -33.07 -35.26
CA LEU A 141 -40.35 -33.50 -34.99
C LEU A 141 -41.39 -32.51 -35.55
N SER A 142 -41.16 -31.21 -35.44
CA SER A 142 -42.03 -30.16 -35.99
C SER A 142 -42.07 -30.15 -37.53
N PHE A 143 -40.91 -30.33 -38.19
CA PHE A 143 -40.85 -30.48 -39.64
C PHE A 143 -41.56 -31.73 -40.12
N PHE A 144 -41.42 -32.85 -39.41
CA PHE A 144 -42.15 -34.08 -39.74
C PHE A 144 -43.65 -33.95 -39.41
N SER A 145 -44.03 -33.28 -38.31
CA SER A 145 -45.43 -33.05 -37.96
C SER A 145 -46.15 -32.15 -38.97
N THR A 146 -45.44 -31.25 -39.66
CA THR A 146 -46.02 -30.37 -40.68
C THR A 146 -46.02 -31.00 -42.08
N THR A 147 -45.11 -31.93 -42.37
CA THR A 147 -45.01 -32.63 -43.68
C THR A 147 -45.77 -33.95 -43.75
N LEU A 148 -46.06 -34.62 -42.61
CA LEU A 148 -46.81 -35.88 -42.55
C LEU A 148 -48.33 -35.73 -42.68
N VAL A 149 -48.88 -34.51 -42.66
CA VAL A 149 -50.33 -34.28 -42.76
C VAL A 149 -50.68 -33.56 -44.06
N TRP A 150 -50.35 -34.16 -45.20
CA TRP A 150 -51.09 -33.90 -46.43
C TRP A 150 -52.23 -34.93 -46.53
N PHE A 151 -53.43 -34.51 -46.11
CA PHE A 151 -54.64 -35.17 -46.58
C PHE A 151 -54.82 -34.76 -48.03
N ASP A 152 -54.54 -35.65 -48.98
CA ASP A 152 -54.84 -35.46 -50.40
C ASP A 152 -56.37 -35.38 -50.55
N PRO A 153 -56.98 -34.20 -50.79
CA PRO A 153 -58.40 -34.12 -51.06
C PRO A 153 -58.54 -34.33 -52.56
N LYS A 154 -58.51 -35.59 -53.01
CA LYS A 154 -58.99 -35.89 -54.36
C LYS A 154 -60.50 -35.87 -54.34
N SER A 155 -61.00 -34.68 -54.66
CA SER A 155 -62.35 -34.42 -55.13
C SER A 155 -62.79 -35.50 -56.11
N GLU A 156 -63.92 -36.12 -55.75
CA GLU A 156 -64.96 -36.76 -56.55
C GLU A 156 -64.67 -37.04 -58.05
N ILE A 157 -64.81 -38.30 -58.45
CA ILE A 157 -65.82 -38.82 -59.40
C ILE A 157 -65.44 -40.28 -59.72
N GLY A 158 -66.34 -41.23 -59.41
CA GLY A 158 -66.25 -42.58 -59.98
C GLY A 158 -66.60 -43.71 -59.02
N TYR A 159 -67.83 -44.20 -59.18
CA TYR A 159 -68.42 -45.44 -58.69
C TYR A 159 -67.47 -46.61 -58.35
N HIS A 160 -67.83 -47.24 -57.23
CA HIS A 160 -67.65 -48.66 -56.89
C HIS A 160 -66.32 -49.11 -56.23
N SER A 161 -66.52 -49.83 -55.14
CA SER A 161 -65.65 -50.88 -54.57
C SER A 161 -64.62 -50.47 -53.51
N GLU A 162 -64.97 -50.81 -52.28
CA GLU A 162 -64.13 -51.43 -51.25
C GLU A 162 -62.88 -50.68 -50.75
N ASN A 163 -63.09 -50.00 -49.62
CA ASN A 163 -62.23 -49.98 -48.42
C ASN A 163 -60.78 -50.44 -48.62
N LYS A 164 -59.96 -49.60 -49.24
CA LYS A 164 -58.51 -49.65 -49.05
C LYS A 164 -58.00 -48.24 -48.77
N PHE A 165 -58.05 -47.87 -47.50
CA PHE A 165 -57.27 -46.77 -46.94
C PHE A 165 -55.78 -47.15 -47.07
N ALA A 166 -55.21 -46.97 -48.25
CA ALA A 166 -53.79 -47.18 -48.50
C ALA A 166 -53.03 -45.97 -47.94
N MET A 167 -52.72 -46.04 -46.65
CA MET A 167 -51.82 -45.12 -45.97
C MET A 167 -50.42 -45.29 -46.57
N ARG A 168 -50.13 -44.56 -47.65
CA ARG A 168 -48.81 -44.55 -48.28
C ARG A 168 -47.90 -43.62 -47.48
N VAL A 169 -47.17 -44.24 -46.56
CA VAL A 169 -46.03 -43.63 -45.88
C VAL A 169 -44.97 -43.34 -46.95
N HIS A 170 -44.62 -42.06 -47.12
CA HIS A 170 -43.60 -41.62 -48.08
C HIS A 170 -42.26 -42.33 -47.83
N PRO A 171 -41.48 -42.64 -48.88
CA PRO A 171 -40.16 -43.28 -48.79
C PRO A 171 -39.06 -42.40 -48.13
N GLU A 172 -39.42 -41.24 -47.59
CA GLU A 172 -38.50 -40.23 -47.03
C GLU A 172 -38.22 -40.41 -45.53
N ILE A 173 -38.73 -41.48 -44.90
CA ILE A 173 -38.34 -41.90 -43.53
C ILE A 173 -36.81 -42.00 -43.40
N TRP A 174 -36.12 -42.35 -44.48
CA TRP A 174 -34.66 -42.41 -44.49
C TRP A 174 -34.01 -41.04 -44.23
N VAL A 175 -34.62 -39.93 -44.65
CA VAL A 175 -34.14 -38.57 -44.38
C VAL A 175 -34.29 -38.22 -42.91
N ALA A 176 -35.39 -38.67 -42.27
CA ALA A 176 -35.59 -38.54 -40.84
C ALA A 176 -34.47 -39.27 -40.07
N VAL A 177 -34.24 -40.53 -40.42
CA VAL A 177 -33.21 -41.37 -39.80
C VAL A 177 -31.83 -40.76 -39.99
N VAL A 178 -31.49 -40.33 -41.21
CA VAL A 178 -30.20 -39.72 -41.52
C VAL A 178 -30.00 -38.42 -40.74
N THR A 179 -31.04 -37.59 -40.63
CA THR A 179 -30.97 -36.32 -39.89
C THR A 179 -30.78 -36.56 -38.40
N THR A 180 -31.53 -37.50 -37.81
CA THR A 180 -31.36 -37.87 -36.40
C THR A 180 -29.99 -38.48 -36.12
N VAL A 181 -29.47 -39.32 -37.02
CA VAL A 181 -28.14 -39.92 -36.89
C VAL A 181 -27.03 -38.87 -37.00
N ILE A 182 -27.13 -37.93 -37.95
CA ILE A 182 -26.19 -36.82 -38.10
C ILE A 182 -26.21 -35.94 -36.85
N LEU A 183 -27.39 -35.65 -36.32
CA LEU A 183 -27.50 -34.87 -35.09
C LEU A 183 -26.94 -35.60 -33.88
N ALA A 184 -27.26 -36.88 -33.71
CA ALA A 184 -26.73 -37.69 -32.63
C ALA A 184 -25.19 -37.76 -32.70
N THR A 185 -24.62 -37.97 -33.88
CA THR A 185 -23.16 -37.97 -34.08
C THR A 185 -22.54 -36.60 -33.88
N CYS A 186 -23.20 -35.51 -34.28
CA CYS A 186 -22.72 -34.15 -34.03
C CYS A 186 -22.73 -33.83 -32.53
N THR A 187 -23.82 -34.14 -31.82
CA THR A 187 -23.90 -33.94 -30.36
C THR A 187 -22.89 -34.79 -29.61
N LEU A 188 -22.72 -36.06 -30.01
CA LEU A 188 -21.69 -36.92 -29.43
C LEU A 188 -20.30 -36.37 -29.72
N SER A 189 -20.03 -35.89 -30.92
CA SER A 189 -18.72 -35.30 -31.31
C SER A 189 -18.42 -34.03 -30.53
N VAL A 190 -19.40 -33.13 -30.35
CA VAL A 190 -19.24 -31.92 -29.55
C VAL A 190 -19.01 -32.26 -28.08
N SER A 191 -19.78 -33.20 -27.53
CA SER A 191 -19.61 -33.68 -26.16
C SER A 191 -18.23 -34.31 -25.94
N TRP A 192 -17.79 -35.17 -26.88
CA TRP A 192 -16.45 -35.78 -26.85
C TRP A 192 -15.35 -34.74 -26.99
N TRP A 193 -15.51 -33.76 -27.88
CA TRP A 193 -14.53 -32.70 -28.11
C TRP A 193 -14.39 -31.80 -26.87
N TRP A 194 -15.51 -31.44 -26.25
CA TRP A 194 -15.54 -30.67 -25.02
C TRP A 194 -14.86 -31.43 -23.87
N GLN A 195 -15.21 -32.69 -23.67
CA GLN A 195 -14.62 -33.54 -22.64
C GLN A 195 -13.12 -33.81 -22.85
N ARG A 196 -12.66 -33.88 -24.10
CA ARG A 196 -11.24 -33.97 -24.45
C ARG A 196 -10.51 -32.65 -24.20
N ARG A 197 -11.19 -31.52 -24.31
CA ARG A 197 -10.62 -30.19 -24.05
C ARG A 197 -10.42 -29.94 -22.55
N GLU A 198 -11.40 -30.30 -21.72
CA GLU A 198 -11.27 -30.18 -20.25
C GLU A 198 -10.06 -30.98 -19.74
N LYS A 199 -9.91 -32.23 -20.19
CA LYS A 199 -8.77 -33.09 -19.81
C LYS A 199 -7.41 -32.53 -20.26
N ARG A 200 -7.37 -31.77 -21.36
CA ARG A 200 -6.14 -31.11 -21.83
C ARG A 200 -5.81 -29.85 -21.03
N ILE A 201 -6.80 -29.13 -20.53
CA ILE A 201 -6.61 -27.93 -19.71
C ILE A 201 -6.12 -28.33 -18.31
N GLU A 202 -6.66 -29.40 -17.72
CA GLU A 202 -6.19 -29.92 -16.42
C GLU A 202 -4.73 -30.40 -16.47
N LEU A 203 -4.33 -31.09 -17.54
CA LEU A 203 -2.95 -31.55 -17.71
C LEU A 203 -1.93 -30.40 -17.89
N ASN A 204 -2.35 -29.28 -18.48
CA ASN A 204 -1.47 -28.13 -18.69
C ASN A 204 -1.31 -27.25 -17.44
N ASN A 205 -2.22 -27.33 -16.46
CA ASN A 205 -2.10 -26.62 -15.19
C ASN A 205 -1.21 -27.36 -14.17
N PHE A 206 -0.87 -28.63 -14.44
CA PHE A 206 -0.02 -29.47 -13.59
C PHE A 206 1.46 -29.51 -14.02
N CYS A 207 1.82 -28.88 -15.14
CA CYS A 207 3.18 -28.80 -15.66
C CYS A 207 3.69 -27.36 -15.62
#